data_AF-A5PEL7-F1
#
_entry.id   AF-A5PEL7-F1
#
_cell.length_a   1.000
_cell.length_b   1.000
_cell.length_c   1.000
_cell.angle_alpha   90.00
_cell.angle_beta   90.00
_cell.angle_gamma   90.00
#
_symmetry.space_group_name_H-M   'P 1'
#
loop_
_entity.id
_entity.type
_entity.pdbx_description
1 polymer ?
#
loop_
_entity_poly.entity_id
_entity_poly.type
_entity_poly.pdbx_seq_one_letter_code
_entity_poly.pdbx_strand_id
1 'polypeptide(L)' 'MAEADPAIRRFYTIQMLRLGGAILVVGAILILTHTVEAPDIVGYLLLLIGLVDFFVVPIVLSRKWSSRAQ' A
#
# COMPACT_ATOMS: atom_id res chain seq x y z
N MET A 1 21.24 26.13 -0.71
CA MET A 1 19.98 25.45 -0.32
C MET A 1 20.13 24.03 -0.83
N ALA A 2 20.25 23.03 0.04
CA ALA A 2 20.50 21.66 -0.40
C ALA A 2 19.36 21.22 -1.32
N GLU A 3 19.66 20.99 -2.60
CA GLU A 3 18.74 20.45 -3.59
C GLU A 3 18.15 19.17 -2.97
N ALA A 4 16.85 19.16 -2.67
CA ALA A 4 16.23 18.01 -2.01
C ALA A 4 16.35 16.81 -2.94
N ASP A 5 17.33 15.96 -2.67
CA ASP A 5 17.74 14.90 -3.58
C ASP A 5 16.51 14.05 -3.93
N PRO A 6 16.09 14.01 -5.21
CA PRO A 6 14.92 13.26 -5.63
C PRO A 6 14.99 11.81 -5.18
N ALA A 7 16.19 11.25 -4.95
CA ALA A 7 16.45 9.93 -4.38
C ALA A 7 15.79 9.70 -3.01
N ILE A 8 15.83 10.68 -2.09
CA ILE A 8 15.25 10.54 -0.75
C ILE A 8 13.72 10.48 -0.82
N ARG A 9 13.13 11.31 -1.69
CA ARG A 9 11.69 11.24 -1.98
C ARG A 9 11.29 9.86 -2.51
N ARG A 10 12.17 9.19 -3.29
CA ARG A 10 11.98 7.81 -3.81
C ARG A 10 11.86 6.80 -2.71
N PHE A 11 12.83 6.84 -1.82
CA PHE A 11 12.87 5.92 -0.72
C PHE A 11 11.66 6.09 0.22
N TYR A 12 11.36 7.31 0.64
CA TYR A 12 10.23 7.58 1.54
C TYR A 12 8.89 7.13 0.95
N THR A 13 8.70 7.38 -0.34
CA THR A 13 7.44 7.05 -1.00
C THR A 13 7.24 5.53 -1.08
N ILE A 14 8.27 4.76 -1.46
CA ILE A 14 8.20 3.29 -1.52
C ILE A 14 7.99 2.70 -0.11
N GLN A 15 8.62 3.28 0.91
CA GLN A 15 8.46 2.85 2.29
C GLN A 15 7.02 3.07 2.80
N MET A 16 6.41 4.23 2.52
CA MET A 16 5.01 4.49 2.90
C MET A 16 4.04 3.56 2.19
N LEU A 17 4.29 3.23 0.92
CA LEU A 17 3.51 2.24 0.18
C LEU A 17 3.60 0.85 0.79
N ARG A 18 4.82 0.43 1.15
CA ARG A 18 5.03 -0.85 1.83
C ARG A 18 4.31 -0.91 3.17
N LEU A 19 4.35 0.18 3.93
CA LEU A 19 3.63 0.28 5.20
C LEU A 19 2.11 0.24 5.00
N GLY A 20 1.57 0.96 4.00
CA GLY A 20 0.14 0.92 3.67
C GLY A 20 -0.34 -0.49 3.29
N GLY A 21 0.38 -1.16 2.38
CA GLY A 21 0.09 -2.55 2.01
C GLY A 21 0.22 -3.51 3.19
N ALA A 22 1.25 -3.34 4.03
CA ALA A 22 1.43 -4.17 5.23
C ALA A 22 0.29 -3.98 6.25
N ILE A 23 -0.16 -2.75 6.49
CA ILE A 23 -1.30 -2.46 7.38
C ILE A 23 -2.57 -3.13 6.88
N LEU A 24 -2.83 -3.09 5.56
CA LEU A 24 -4.02 -3.70 4.98
C LEU A 24 -3.97 -5.24 5.02
N VAL A 25 -2.82 -5.85 4.76
CA VAL A 25 -2.63 -7.30 4.92
C VAL A 25 -2.82 -7.73 6.37
N VAL A 26 -2.24 -6.99 7.33
CA VAL A 26 -2.42 -7.26 8.77
C VAL A 26 -3.89 -7.11 9.16
N GLY A 27 -4.57 -6.07 8.68
CA GLY A 27 -6.02 -5.90 8.88
C GLY A 27 -6.82 -7.07 8.33
N ALA A 28 -6.47 -7.58 7.14
CA ALA A 28 -7.19 -8.70 6.52
C ALA A 28 -6.99 -9.99 7.33
N ILE A 29 -5.77 -10.24 7.81
CA ILE A 29 -5.45 -11.37 8.68
C ILE A 29 -6.27 -11.29 9.97
N LEU A 30 -6.35 -10.13 10.62
CA LEU A 30 -7.09 -9.95 11.88
C LEU A 30 -8.59 -10.25 11.75
N ILE A 31 -9.19 -9.95 10.59
CA ILE A 31 -10.59 -10.29 10.32
C ILE A 31 -10.75 -11.78 10.02
N LEU A 32 -9.85 -12.36 9.21
CA LEU A 32 -9.87 -13.79 8.89
C LEU A 32 -9.62 -14.70 10.10
N THR A 33 -8.85 -14.23 11.09
CA THR A 33 -8.61 -14.95 12.34
C THR A 33 -9.76 -14.78 13.35
N HIS A 34 -10.88 -14.17 12.95
CA HIS A 34 -12.02 -13.82 13.81
C HIS A 34 -11.60 -13.08 15.09
N THR A 35 -10.45 -12.40 15.08
CA THR A 35 -10.00 -11.57 16.21
C THR A 35 -10.86 -10.32 16.32
N VAL A 36 -11.44 -9.88 15.20
CA VAL A 36 -12.50 -8.89 15.14
C VAL A 36 -13.76 -9.62 14.70
N GLU A 37 -14.83 -9.55 15.50
CA GLU A 37 -16.17 -10.01 15.12
C GLU A 37 -16.73 -9.07 14.03
N ALA A 38 -16.27 -9.26 12.80
CA ALA A 38 -16.76 -8.56 11.63
C ALA A 38 -17.45 -9.56 10.69
N PRO A 39 -18.47 -9.13 9.93
CA PRO A 39 -19.10 -9.98 8.92
C PRO A 39 -18.06 -10.49 7.91
N ASP A 40 -18.18 -11.74 7.47
CA ASP A 40 -17.27 -12.37 6.50
C ASP A 40 -17.10 -11.54 5.21
N ILE A 41 -18.15 -10.82 4.83
CA ILE A 41 -18.17 -9.86 3.71
C ILE A 41 -17.11 -8.77 3.88
N VAL A 42 -16.95 -8.25 5.11
CA VAL A 42 -15.94 -7.23 5.42
C VAL A 42 -14.54 -7.84 5.31
N GLY A 43 -14.36 -9.10 5.74
CA GLY A 43 -13.10 -9.83 5.56
C GLY A 43 -12.72 -9.98 4.09
N TYR A 44 -13.64 -10.40 3.24
CA TYR A 44 -13.43 -10.51 1.79
C TYR A 44 -13.15 -9.16 1.12
N LEU A 45 -13.89 -8.11 1.48
CA LEU A 45 -13.65 -6.75 1.00
C LEU A 45 -12.27 -6.23 1.42
N LEU A 46 -11.88 -6.45 2.68
CA LEU A 46 -10.58 -6.00 3.17
C LEU A 46 -9.43 -6.78 2.53
N LEU A 47 -9.63 -8.07 2.24
CA LEU A 47 -8.67 -8.89 1.52
C LEU A 47 -8.51 -8.39 0.08
N LEU A 48 -9.62 -8.11 -0.63
CA LEU A 48 -9.58 -7.51 -1.96
C LEU A 48 -8.90 -6.14 -1.95
N ILE A 49 -9.24 -5.29 -0.99
CA ILE A 49 -8.62 -3.97 -0.84
C ILE A 49 -7.13 -4.11 -0.53
N GLY A 50 -6.73 -4.98 0.41
CA GLY A 50 -5.33 -5.21 0.74
C GLY A 50 -4.53 -5.79 -0.43
N LEU A 51 -5.13 -6.66 -1.23
CA LEU A 51 -4.52 -7.19 -2.45
C LEU A 51 -4.35 -6.08 -3.50
N VAL A 52 -5.40 -5.28 -3.72
CA VAL A 52 -5.35 -4.13 -4.63
C VAL A 52 -4.31 -3.12 -4.17
N ASP A 53 -4.24 -2.79 -2.88
CA ASP A 53 -3.25 -1.85 -2.36
C ASP A 53 -1.82 -2.38 -2.49
N PHE A 54 -1.60 -3.66 -2.19
CA PHE A 54 -0.29 -4.29 -2.27
C PHE A 54 0.23 -4.39 -3.72
N PHE A 55 -0.65 -4.65 -4.69
CA PHE A 55 -0.26 -4.81 -6.09
C PHE A 55 -0.39 -3.52 -6.91
N VAL A 56 -1.54 -2.84 -6.83
CA VAL A 56 -1.87 -1.71 -7.72
C VAL A 56 -1.16 -0.44 -7.29
N VAL A 57 -1.08 -0.12 -6.00
CA VAL A 57 -0.52 1.16 -5.55
C VAL A 57 0.98 1.29 -5.85
N PRO A 58 1.85 0.28 -5.63
CA PRO A 58 3.24 0.38 -6.07
C PRO A 58 3.41 0.46 -7.60
N ILE A 59 2.55 -0.20 -8.37
CA ILE A 59 2.58 -0.16 -9.85
C ILE A 59 2.13 1.20 -10.39
N VAL A 60 1.03 1.75 -9.86
CA VAL A 60 0.52 3.07 -10.27
C VAL A 60 1.55 4.14 -9.95
N LEU A 61 2.23 4.02 -8.82
CA LEU A 61 3.20 5.02 -8.41
C LEU A 61 4.53 4.92 -9.18
N SER A 62 4.99 3.70 -9.51
CA SER A 62 6.13 3.51 -10.41
C SER A 62 5.84 4.09 -11.81
N ARG A 63 4.63 3.91 -12.35
CA ARG A 63 4.18 4.54 -13.61
C ARG A 63 4.15 6.07 -13.52
N LYS A 64 3.63 6.62 -12.42
CA LYS A 64 3.51 8.08 -12.23
C LYS A 64 4.87 8.78 -12.17
N TRP A 65 5.92 8.05 -11.82
CA TRP A 65 7.29 8.58 -11.76
C TRP A 65 8.05 8.50 -13.06
N SER A 66 7.77 7.48 -13.88
CA SER A 66 8.22 7.47 -15.27
C SER A 66 7.64 8.67 -16.05
N SER A 67 6.40 9.06 -15.76
CA SER A 67 5.76 10.20 -16.44
C SER A 67 6.30 11.59 -16.05
N ARG A 68 7.05 11.73 -14.95
CA ARG A 68 7.72 13.00 -14.58
C ARG A 68 9.18 13.05 -15.04
N ALA A 69 9.63 12.05 -15.78
CA ALA A 69 10.92 12.04 -16.49
C ALA A 69 10.76 12.34 -17.99
N GLN A 70 9.57 12.73 -18.45
CA GLN A 70 9.36 13.43 -19.73
C GLN A 70 8.98 14.88 -19.46
#